data_AF-A0AAV5Z9G6-F1
#
_entry.id   AF-A0AAV5Z9G6-F1
#
_cell.length_a   1.000
_cell.length_b   1.000
_cell.length_c   1.000
_cell.angle_alpha   90.00
_cell.angle_beta   90.00
_cell.angle_gamma   90.00
#
_symmetry.space_group_name_H-M   'P 1'
#
loop_
_entity.id
_entity.type
_entity.pdbx_description
1 polymer ?
#
loop_
_entity_poly.entity_id
_entity_poly.type
_entity_poly.pdbx_seq_one_letter_code
_entity_poly.pdbx_strand_id
1 'polypeptide(L)'
;MDGVVVPEGSPLFETLAALARDARLVFLAGLPGTGKSLLIHQLAHLAHGRGRHVHLLQWDVARPVFEASRAGRRHPQVHGVTQGVIRLAVGRWARDEIARWDARHPGLDHLLIGETPFIGHRLVELARPAADTAERVLAAATTRFVIPVPSRELRAHLEGERERRAREPRHQREREDAPPAVLRALWRELFDAAIALGIGDEAGPVGDVPYDPDIYRRMYERLLVHRHALALPLDAVLPVAALSAYDFRIPITDVLPTPEEASWRIEDTAARYPHAALLDIEIADWYRPR
;
A
#
# COMPACT_ATOMS: atom_id res chain seq x y z
N MET A 1 3.65 16.27 -20.67
CA MET A 1 4.45 15.67 -19.57
C MET A 1 4.76 14.25 -19.97
N ASP A 2 6.03 13.92 -20.22
CA ASP A 2 6.41 12.54 -20.53
C ASP A 2 6.05 11.61 -19.36
N GLY A 3 5.44 10.45 -19.67
CA GLY A 3 5.05 9.42 -18.70
C GLY A 3 3.62 9.49 -18.16
N VAL A 4 2.88 10.58 -18.39
CA VAL A 4 1.44 10.63 -18.04
C VAL A 4 0.61 9.95 -19.13
N VAL A 5 -0.18 8.94 -18.75
CA VAL A 5 -1.08 8.18 -19.63
C VAL A 5 -2.55 8.31 -19.25
N VAL A 6 -2.86 8.92 -18.10
CA VAL A 6 -4.25 9.24 -17.76
C VAL A 6 -4.72 10.40 -18.66
N PRO A 7 -5.85 10.26 -19.38
CA PRO A 7 -6.35 11.32 -20.25
C PRO A 7 -6.67 12.60 -19.47
N GLU A 8 -6.16 13.74 -19.93
CA GLU A 8 -6.49 15.05 -19.36
C GLU A 8 -8.00 15.30 -19.40
N GLY A 9 -8.53 15.94 -18.36
CA GLY A 9 -9.98 16.17 -18.19
C GLY A 9 -10.81 14.94 -17.80
N SER A 10 -10.21 13.75 -17.70
CA SER A 10 -10.91 12.59 -17.13
C SER A 10 -11.08 12.73 -15.61
N PRO A 11 -12.11 12.13 -14.99
CA PRO A 11 -12.29 12.16 -13.53
C PRO A 11 -11.07 11.65 -12.75
N LEU A 12 -10.37 10.64 -13.29
CA LEU A 12 -9.15 10.13 -12.71
C LEU A 12 -8.03 11.18 -12.76
N PHE A 13 -7.85 11.85 -13.90
CA PHE A 13 -6.84 12.89 -14.04
C PHE A 13 -7.09 14.04 -13.07
N GLU A 14 -8.32 14.56 -13.01
CA GLU A 14 -8.68 15.65 -12.11
C GLU A 14 -8.44 15.29 -10.64
N THR A 15 -8.78 14.06 -10.25
CA THR A 15 -8.52 13.56 -8.91
C THR A 15 -7.02 13.52 -8.59
N LEU A 16 -6.21 12.93 -9.49
CA LEU A 16 -4.77 12.84 -9.28
C LEU A 16 -4.08 14.22 -9.33
N ALA A 17 -4.55 15.13 -10.18
CA ALA A 17 -4.05 16.49 -10.29
C ALA A 17 -4.37 17.30 -9.02
N ALA A 18 -5.57 17.14 -8.44
CA ALA A 18 -5.93 17.74 -7.16
C ALA A 18 -5.06 17.19 -6.02
N LEU A 19 -4.84 15.88 -5.95
CA LEU A 19 -3.92 15.28 -4.98
C LEU A 19 -2.48 15.80 -5.14
N ALA A 20 -1.99 15.88 -6.37
CA ALA A 20 -0.67 16.43 -6.69
C ALA A 20 -0.53 17.92 -6.31
N ARG A 21 -1.63 18.66 -6.28
CA ARG A 21 -1.67 20.08 -5.90
C ARG A 21 -1.75 20.26 -4.38
N ASP A 22 -2.67 19.56 -3.72
CA ASP A 22 -3.14 19.93 -2.38
C ASP A 22 -2.60 19.04 -1.26
N ALA A 23 -2.25 17.78 -1.57
CA ALA A 23 -1.81 16.83 -0.55
C ALA A 23 -0.30 16.93 -0.30
N ARG A 24 0.13 16.72 0.95
CA ARG A 24 1.53 16.52 1.33
C ARG A 24 1.90 15.03 1.38
N LEU A 25 0.95 14.20 1.78
CA LEU A 25 1.09 12.75 1.85
C LEU A 25 -0.09 12.09 1.13
N VAL A 26 0.18 11.11 0.27
CA VAL A 26 -0.84 10.32 -0.40
C VAL A 26 -0.51 8.84 -0.30
N PHE A 27 -1.35 8.07 0.37
CA PHE A 27 -1.19 6.62 0.53
C PHE A 27 -2.18 5.89 -0.37
N LEU A 28 -1.70 5.00 -1.22
CA LEU A 28 -2.51 4.13 -2.04
C LEU A 28 -2.75 2.84 -1.26
N ALA A 29 -3.98 2.69 -0.74
CA ALA A 29 -4.40 1.57 0.07
C ALA A 29 -5.16 0.54 -0.76
N GLY A 30 -4.72 -0.72 -0.74
CA GLY A 30 -5.39 -1.74 -1.53
C GLY A 30 -4.65 -3.04 -1.71
N LEU A 31 -5.39 -4.07 -2.11
CA LEU A 31 -4.83 -5.38 -2.44
C LEU A 31 -3.79 -5.25 -3.56
N PRO A 32 -2.79 -6.15 -3.63
CA PRO A 32 -2.01 -6.31 -4.86
C PRO A 32 -2.92 -6.48 -6.09
N GLY A 33 -2.49 -5.97 -7.24
CA GLY A 33 -3.26 -6.06 -8.49
C GLY A 33 -4.46 -5.12 -8.64
N THR A 34 -4.61 -4.10 -7.79
CA THR A 34 -5.70 -3.09 -7.89
C THR A 34 -5.30 -1.82 -8.67
N GLY A 35 -4.13 -1.81 -9.30
CA GLY A 35 -3.64 -0.67 -10.08
C GLY A 35 -2.83 0.38 -9.30
N LYS A 36 -2.53 0.13 -8.01
CA LYS A 36 -1.78 1.06 -7.15
C LYS A 36 -0.48 1.57 -7.77
N SER A 37 0.38 0.68 -8.27
CA SER A 37 1.68 1.06 -8.82
C SER A 37 1.53 2.04 -9.99
N LEU A 38 0.52 1.84 -10.85
CA LEU A 38 0.24 2.77 -11.94
C LEU A 38 -0.26 4.11 -11.40
N LEU A 39 -1.13 4.13 -10.39
CA LEU A 39 -1.59 5.38 -9.79
C LEU A 39 -0.45 6.14 -9.09
N ILE A 40 0.45 5.44 -8.40
CA ILE A 40 1.66 6.03 -7.79
C ILE A 40 2.50 6.68 -8.89
N HIS A 41 2.73 5.95 -9.99
CA HIS A 41 3.44 6.47 -11.17
C HIS A 41 2.78 7.74 -11.71
N GLN A 42 1.49 7.70 -12.01
CA GLN A 42 0.77 8.84 -12.59
C GLN A 42 0.75 10.05 -11.64
N LEU A 43 0.55 9.83 -10.35
CA LEU A 43 0.61 10.89 -9.33
C LEU A 43 2.01 11.50 -9.21
N ALA A 44 3.06 10.68 -9.26
CA ALA A 44 4.45 11.13 -9.19
C ALA A 44 4.80 12.05 -10.36
N HIS A 45 4.42 11.69 -11.59
CA HIS A 45 4.62 12.54 -12.76
C HIS A 45 3.87 13.86 -12.68
N LEU A 46 2.59 13.83 -12.26
CA LEU A 46 1.80 15.03 -12.09
C LEU A 46 2.38 15.96 -11.01
N ALA A 47 2.85 15.41 -9.89
CA ALA A 47 3.49 16.17 -8.83
C ALA A 47 4.83 16.78 -9.30
N HIS A 48 5.65 16.01 -10.00
CA HIS A 48 6.92 16.49 -10.56
C HIS A 48 6.72 17.59 -11.60
N GLY A 49 5.73 17.44 -12.50
CA GLY A 49 5.36 18.49 -13.46
C GLY A 49 4.92 19.80 -12.81
N ARG A 50 4.55 19.77 -11.52
CA ARG A 50 4.26 20.95 -10.69
C ARG A 50 5.47 21.46 -9.90
N GLY A 51 6.66 20.94 -10.16
CA GLY A 51 7.90 21.31 -9.49
C GLY A 51 8.11 20.66 -8.11
N ARG A 52 7.33 19.63 -7.75
CA ARG A 52 7.46 18.98 -6.44
C ARG A 52 8.52 17.88 -6.46
N HIS A 53 9.22 17.73 -5.33
CA HIS A 53 10.10 16.60 -5.06
C HIS A 53 9.29 15.39 -4.59
N VAL A 54 9.44 14.25 -5.27
CA VAL A 54 8.66 13.04 -5.00
C VAL A 54 9.46 12.06 -4.13
N HIS A 55 8.84 11.63 -3.03
CA HIS A 55 9.35 10.63 -2.08
C HIS A 55 8.44 9.41 -2.11
N LEU A 56 8.99 8.21 -2.10
CA LEU A 56 8.22 6.96 -2.15
C LEU A 56 8.42 6.13 -0.88
N LEU A 57 7.33 5.73 -0.21
CA LEU A 57 7.35 4.78 0.90
C LEU A 57 6.58 3.53 0.48
N GLN A 58 7.28 2.46 0.14
CA GLN A 58 6.65 1.23 -0.35
C GLN A 58 7.03 0.04 0.51
N TRP A 59 6.02 -0.77 0.87
CA TRP A 59 6.21 -2.00 1.63
C TRP A 59 7.30 -2.90 1.01
N ASP A 60 7.22 -3.18 -0.29
CA ASP A 60 8.15 -4.09 -0.97
C ASP A 60 9.56 -3.51 -1.17
N VAL A 61 9.76 -2.21 -0.91
CA VAL A 61 11.06 -1.52 -0.96
C VAL A 61 11.69 -1.42 0.43
N ALA A 62 10.91 -1.14 1.47
CA ALA A 62 11.39 -1.09 2.85
C ALA A 62 11.62 -2.47 3.46
N ARG A 63 10.71 -3.44 3.22
CA ARG A 63 10.75 -4.80 3.80
C ARG A 63 12.10 -5.50 3.58
N PRO A 64 12.70 -5.53 2.36
CA PRO A 64 13.95 -6.24 2.14
C PRO A 64 15.10 -5.75 3.04
N VAL A 65 15.14 -4.46 3.40
CA VAL A 65 16.16 -3.93 4.32
C VAL A 65 15.97 -4.51 5.72
N PHE A 66 14.72 -4.65 6.18
CA PHE A 66 14.41 -5.31 7.45
C PHE A 66 14.80 -6.78 7.43
N GLU A 67 14.43 -7.52 6.38
CA GLU A 67 14.75 -8.95 6.23
C GLU A 67 16.26 -9.20 6.17
N ALA A 68 17.01 -8.31 5.50
CA ALA A 68 18.47 -8.40 5.37
C ALA A 68 19.23 -7.94 6.63
N SER A 69 18.59 -7.19 7.53
CA SER A 69 19.21 -6.64 8.75
C SER A 69 19.72 -7.73 9.70
N ARG A 70 20.60 -7.37 10.66
CA ARG A 70 21.14 -8.33 11.63
C ARG A 70 20.03 -9.04 12.40
N ALA A 71 19.03 -8.28 12.86
CA ALA A 71 17.91 -8.84 13.58
C ALA A 71 16.96 -9.62 12.65
N GLY A 72 16.72 -9.12 11.43
CA GLY A 72 15.84 -9.75 10.45
C GLY A 72 16.30 -11.13 10.01
N ARG A 73 17.60 -11.38 9.92
CA ARG A 73 18.15 -12.71 9.60
C ARG A 73 17.79 -13.79 10.62
N ARG A 74 17.37 -13.43 11.84
CA ARG A 74 16.83 -14.37 12.85
C ARG A 74 15.37 -14.74 12.61
N HIS A 75 14.71 -14.03 11.69
CA HIS A 75 13.29 -14.17 11.35
C HIS A 75 13.13 -14.42 9.83
N PRO A 76 13.68 -15.53 9.30
CA PRO A 76 13.61 -15.82 7.87
C PRO A 76 12.16 -15.98 7.42
N GLN A 77 11.90 -15.70 6.14
CA GLN A 77 10.61 -15.97 5.53
C GLN A 77 10.25 -17.45 5.66
N VAL A 78 8.98 -17.73 5.94
CA VAL A 78 8.43 -19.09 5.99
C VAL A 78 7.47 -19.22 4.83
N HIS A 79 7.73 -20.13 3.89
CA HIS A 79 6.95 -20.28 2.65
C HIS A 79 6.78 -18.97 1.84
N GLY A 80 7.83 -18.14 1.77
CA GLY A 80 7.81 -16.85 1.06
C GLY A 80 7.03 -15.75 1.81
N VAL A 81 6.65 -16.00 3.06
CA VAL A 81 5.86 -15.09 3.88
C VAL A 81 6.75 -14.47 4.96
N THR A 82 6.83 -13.14 4.97
CA THR A 82 7.57 -12.36 5.99
C THR A 82 6.99 -12.58 7.38
N GLN A 83 7.82 -12.80 8.39
CA GLN A 83 7.36 -13.04 9.76
C GLN A 83 6.65 -11.82 10.37
N GLY A 84 5.67 -12.08 11.26
CA GLY A 84 4.83 -11.05 11.87
C GLY A 84 5.61 -9.91 12.56
N VAL A 85 6.66 -10.25 13.30
CA VAL A 85 7.50 -9.27 14.00
C VAL A 85 8.13 -8.25 13.05
N ILE A 86 8.53 -8.68 11.85
CA ILE A 86 9.07 -7.79 10.82
C ILE A 86 7.96 -6.88 10.28
N ARG A 87 6.75 -7.41 10.05
CA ARG A 87 5.63 -6.61 9.53
C ARG A 87 5.26 -5.47 10.49
N LEU A 88 5.17 -5.77 11.78
CA LEU A 88 4.96 -4.77 12.82
C LEU A 88 6.12 -3.78 12.88
N ALA A 89 7.37 -4.27 12.86
CA ALA A 89 8.53 -3.40 12.95
C ALA A 89 8.59 -2.40 11.79
N VAL A 90 8.28 -2.83 10.56
CA VAL A 90 8.21 -1.97 9.37
C VAL A 90 7.12 -0.91 9.53
N GLY A 91 5.92 -1.28 9.98
CA GLY A 91 4.82 -0.32 10.16
C GLY A 91 5.10 0.70 11.25
N ARG A 92 5.71 0.28 12.36
CA ARG A 92 6.12 1.19 13.45
C ARG A 92 7.25 2.11 13.03
N TRP A 93 8.23 1.61 12.29
CA TRP A 93 9.26 2.45 11.66
C TRP A 93 8.65 3.46 10.68
N ALA A 94 7.70 3.05 9.85
CA ALA A 94 7.07 3.94 8.88
C ALA A 94 6.39 5.14 9.57
N ARG A 95 5.78 4.94 10.74
CA ARG A 95 5.22 6.04 11.54
C ARG A 95 6.31 7.01 12.01
N ASP A 96 7.38 6.50 12.62
CA ASP A 96 8.52 7.33 13.04
C ASP A 96 9.09 8.12 11.85
N GLU A 97 9.24 7.46 10.70
CA GLU A 97 9.79 8.06 9.48
C GLU A 97 8.88 9.12 8.87
N ILE A 98 7.56 8.92 8.90
CA ILE A 98 6.58 9.93 8.46
C ILE A 98 6.69 11.19 9.32
N ALA A 99 6.83 11.05 10.64
CA ALA A 99 7.01 12.21 11.52
C ALA A 99 8.35 12.94 11.22
N ARG A 100 9.44 12.19 11.00
CA ARG A 100 10.74 12.77 10.61
C ARG A 100 10.70 13.42 9.22
N TRP A 101 9.95 12.84 8.29
CA TRP A 101 9.76 13.40 6.95
C TRP A 101 8.95 14.69 7.00
N ASP A 102 7.86 14.74 7.78
CA ASP A 102 7.05 15.94 7.99
C ASP A 102 7.90 17.10 8.53
N ALA A 103 8.72 16.81 9.54
CA ALA A 103 9.60 17.81 10.16
C ALA A 103 10.67 18.34 9.19
N ARG A 104 11.19 17.50 8.29
CA ARG A 104 12.17 17.90 7.27
C ARG A 104 11.55 18.70 6.13
N HIS A 105 10.27 18.47 5.83
CA HIS A 105 9.61 19.00 4.64
C HIS A 105 8.22 19.60 4.95
N PRO A 106 8.12 20.67 5.76
CA PRO A 106 6.83 21.18 6.26
C PRO A 106 5.90 21.77 5.19
N GLY A 107 6.44 22.14 4.02
CA GLY A 107 5.72 22.78 2.92
C GLY A 107 5.09 21.82 1.90
N LEU A 108 4.66 22.38 0.77
CA LEU A 108 4.12 21.65 -0.38
C LEU A 108 5.17 21.33 -1.45
N ASP A 109 6.42 21.78 -1.30
CA ASP A 109 7.48 21.51 -2.30
C ASP A 109 7.83 20.02 -2.40
N HIS A 110 7.44 19.22 -1.40
CA HIS A 110 7.65 17.78 -1.35
C HIS A 110 6.32 17.03 -1.28
N LEU A 111 6.25 15.88 -1.94
CA LEU A 111 5.13 14.93 -1.85
C LEU A 111 5.66 13.57 -1.43
N LEU A 112 5.11 13.01 -0.34
CA LEU A 112 5.32 11.60 0.01
C LEU A 112 4.18 10.75 -0.53
N ILE A 113 4.50 9.78 -1.38
CA ILE A 113 3.55 8.80 -1.92
C ILE A 113 3.85 7.45 -1.28
N GLY A 114 2.86 6.86 -0.62
CA GLY A 114 2.99 5.56 0.03
C GLY A 114 2.19 4.46 -0.65
N GLU A 115 2.70 3.23 -0.63
CA GLU A 115 1.95 2.02 -0.98
C GLU A 115 1.64 1.22 0.29
N THR A 116 0.36 1.07 0.62
CA THR A 116 -0.08 0.45 1.89
C THR A 116 -1.06 -0.70 1.65
N PRO A 117 -0.57 -1.95 1.55
CA PRO A 117 -1.46 -3.10 1.32
C PRO A 117 -2.44 -3.37 2.47
N PHE A 118 -2.05 -3.12 3.72
CA PHE A 118 -2.75 -3.46 4.98
C PHE A 118 -3.03 -4.95 5.22
N ILE A 119 -3.50 -5.68 4.21
CA ILE A 119 -3.76 -7.11 4.31
C ILE A 119 -2.54 -7.90 4.84
N GLY A 120 -2.80 -8.80 5.79
CA GLY A 120 -1.76 -9.55 6.50
C GLY A 120 -0.89 -8.67 7.39
N HIS A 121 -1.43 -7.58 7.94
CA HIS A 121 -0.73 -6.63 8.80
C HIS A 121 0.43 -5.88 8.11
N ARG A 122 0.29 -5.54 6.83
CA ARG A 122 1.31 -4.80 6.07
C ARG A 122 1.09 -3.29 6.16
N LEU A 123 1.82 -2.61 7.04
CA LEU A 123 1.69 -1.16 7.32
C LEU A 123 0.36 -0.75 7.96
N VAL A 124 -0.35 -1.66 8.65
CA VAL A 124 -1.64 -1.36 9.29
C VAL A 124 -1.55 -0.26 10.34
N GLU A 125 -0.35 -0.09 10.91
CA GLU A 125 0.02 1.01 11.79
C GLU A 125 -0.29 2.38 11.18
N LEU A 126 -0.25 2.55 9.86
CA LEU A 126 -0.59 3.83 9.23
C LEU A 126 -2.10 4.10 9.21
N ALA A 127 -2.93 3.06 9.24
CA ALA A 127 -4.38 3.17 9.30
C ALA A 127 -4.89 3.38 10.73
N ARG A 128 -4.24 2.75 11.72
CA ARG A 128 -4.66 2.80 13.13
C ARG A 128 -4.19 4.07 13.83
N PRO A 129 -5.04 4.70 14.68
CA PRO A 129 -4.60 5.74 15.59
C PRO A 129 -3.50 5.24 16.52
N ALA A 130 -2.52 6.09 16.80
CA ALA A 130 -1.54 5.84 17.87
C ALA A 130 -1.19 7.15 18.58
N ALA A 131 -0.81 7.06 19.86
CA ALA A 131 -0.34 8.20 20.63
C ALA A 131 1.14 8.49 20.32
N ASP A 132 1.42 8.96 19.11
CA ASP A 132 2.77 9.34 18.66
C ASP A 132 2.77 10.61 17.79
N THR A 133 3.97 11.05 17.41
CA THR A 133 4.16 12.27 16.61
C THR A 133 3.64 12.15 15.18
N ALA A 134 3.52 10.93 14.65
CA ALA A 134 3.06 10.69 13.29
C ALA A 134 1.55 10.90 13.17
N GLU A 135 0.80 10.69 14.26
CA GLU A 135 -0.67 10.73 14.24
C GLU A 135 -1.22 12.08 13.76
N ARG A 136 -0.64 13.18 14.23
CA ARG A 136 -1.02 14.53 13.78
C ARG A 136 -0.88 14.68 12.26
N VAL A 137 0.15 14.08 11.68
CA VAL A 137 0.42 14.15 10.23
C VAL A 137 -0.53 13.22 9.48
N LEU A 138 -0.72 11.99 9.96
CA LEU A 138 -1.57 10.98 9.34
C LEU A 138 -3.06 11.36 9.34
N ALA A 139 -3.51 12.09 10.37
CA ALA A 139 -4.87 12.59 10.51
C ALA A 139 -5.08 13.99 9.89
N ALA A 140 -4.04 14.65 9.37
CA ALA A 140 -4.17 15.98 8.78
C ALA A 140 -4.94 15.95 7.45
N ALA A 141 -5.70 17.01 7.15
CA ALA A 141 -6.44 17.15 5.89
C ALA A 141 -5.54 17.15 4.63
N THR A 142 -4.24 17.41 4.80
CA THR A 142 -3.21 17.33 3.75
C THR A 142 -2.67 15.91 3.52
N THR A 143 -3.11 14.93 4.31
CA THR A 143 -2.80 13.52 4.13
C THR A 143 -4.03 12.82 3.57
N ARG A 144 -3.89 12.06 2.48
CA ARG A 144 -4.99 11.34 1.85
C ARG A 144 -4.68 9.85 1.75
N PHE A 145 -5.66 9.01 2.07
CA PHE A 145 -5.61 7.59 1.82
C PHE A 145 -6.55 7.27 0.66
N VAL A 146 -6.00 7.01 -0.51
CA VAL A 146 -6.75 6.72 -1.72
C VAL A 146 -6.94 5.21 -1.81
N ILE A 147 -8.18 4.78 -1.99
CA ILE A 147 -8.58 3.37 -2.14
C ILE A 147 -8.93 3.17 -3.62
N PRO A 148 -8.06 2.58 -4.44
CA PRO A 148 -8.39 2.26 -5.82
C PRO A 148 -9.40 1.12 -5.86
N VAL A 149 -10.59 1.37 -6.40
CA VAL A 149 -11.68 0.40 -6.50
C VAL A 149 -11.88 0.05 -7.98
N PRO A 150 -11.16 -0.95 -8.52
CA PRO A 150 -11.41 -1.39 -9.89
C PRO A 150 -12.81 -1.99 -10.02
N SER A 151 -13.43 -1.78 -11.18
CA SER A 151 -14.60 -2.55 -11.61
C SER A 151 -14.27 -4.03 -11.71
N ARG A 152 -15.30 -4.90 -11.75
CA ARG A 152 -15.10 -6.35 -11.93
C ARG A 152 -14.36 -6.64 -13.25
N GLU A 153 -14.72 -5.93 -14.31
CA GLU A 153 -14.10 -6.07 -15.64
C GLU A 153 -12.64 -5.62 -15.63
N LEU A 154 -12.35 -4.45 -15.05
CA LEU A 154 -10.99 -3.96 -14.94
C LEU A 154 -10.13 -4.88 -14.07
N ARG A 155 -10.69 -5.39 -12.96
CA ARG A 155 -10.00 -6.35 -12.10
C ARG A 155 -9.62 -7.62 -12.87
N ALA A 156 -10.55 -8.19 -13.64
CA ALA A 156 -10.28 -9.36 -14.47
C ALA A 156 -9.20 -9.07 -15.54
N HIS A 157 -9.26 -7.90 -16.17
CA HIS A 157 -8.24 -7.47 -17.12
C HIS A 157 -6.84 -7.35 -16.47
N LEU A 158 -6.74 -6.74 -15.29
CA LEU A 158 -5.48 -6.60 -14.56
C LEU A 158 -4.89 -7.95 -14.14
N GLU A 159 -5.73 -8.92 -13.76
CA GLU A 159 -5.30 -10.28 -13.44
C GLU A 159 -4.77 -11.02 -14.67
N GLY A 160 -5.45 -10.90 -15.82
CA GLY A 160 -4.98 -11.48 -17.09
C GLY A 160 -3.67 -10.86 -17.60
N GLU A 161 -3.52 -9.54 -17.50
CA GLU A 161 -2.28 -8.84 -17.85
C GLU A 161 -1.10 -9.28 -16.97
N ARG A 162 -1.35 -9.51 -15.67
CA ARG A 162 -0.34 -10.03 -14.74
C ARG A 162 0.09 -11.44 -15.11
N GLU A 163 -0.85 -12.31 -15.48
CA GLU A 163 -0.50 -13.65 -15.94
C GLU A 163 0.38 -13.62 -17.19
N ARG A 164 0.09 -12.71 -18.13
CA ARG A 164 0.92 -12.51 -19.33
C ARG A 164 2.32 -12.02 -18.96
N ARG A 165 2.42 -10.97 -18.12
CA ARG A 165 3.72 -10.36 -17.73
C ARG A 165 4.57 -11.26 -16.83
N ALA A 166 3.97 -12.18 -16.09
CA ALA A 166 4.73 -13.20 -15.35
C ALA A 166 5.59 -14.07 -16.29
N ARG A 167 5.16 -14.26 -17.55
CA ARG A 167 5.89 -15.01 -18.58
C ARG A 167 6.93 -14.13 -19.31
N GLU A 168 6.64 -12.84 -19.46
CA GLU A 168 7.49 -11.87 -20.19
C GLU A 168 7.62 -10.54 -19.41
N PRO A 169 8.42 -10.50 -18.33
CA PRO A 169 8.56 -9.33 -17.47
C PRO A 169 9.37 -8.23 -18.17
N ARG A 170 8.89 -6.98 -18.10
CA ARG A 170 9.53 -5.81 -18.72
C ARG A 170 10.39 -5.00 -17.75
N HIS A 171 10.21 -5.23 -16.46
CA HIS A 171 11.00 -4.64 -15.39
C HIS A 171 11.32 -5.71 -14.33
N GLN A 172 12.45 -5.57 -13.62
CA GLN A 172 12.85 -6.56 -12.60
C GLN A 172 11.77 -6.74 -11.52
N ARG A 173 11.18 -5.63 -11.05
CA ARG A 173 10.10 -5.65 -10.04
C ARG A 173 8.81 -6.33 -10.53
N GLU A 174 8.57 -6.43 -11.85
CA GLU A 174 7.40 -7.17 -12.35
C GLU A 174 7.51 -8.68 -12.14
N ARG A 175 8.72 -9.21 -11.88
CA ARG A 175 8.92 -10.63 -11.52
C ARG A 175 8.52 -10.93 -10.08
N GLU A 176 8.48 -9.90 -9.25
CA GLU A 176 8.13 -9.98 -7.83
C GLU A 176 6.63 -9.74 -7.60
N ASP A 177 5.90 -9.36 -8.66
CA ASP A 177 4.46 -9.17 -8.61
C ASP A 177 3.74 -10.47 -8.23
N ALA A 178 2.77 -10.37 -7.31
CA ALA A 178 2.00 -11.51 -6.84
C ALA A 178 1.27 -12.22 -8.01
N PRO A 179 1.42 -13.55 -8.17
CA PRO A 179 0.75 -14.30 -9.22
C PRO A 179 -0.77 -14.37 -8.97
N PRO A 180 -1.60 -14.67 -9.99
CA PRO A 180 -3.06 -14.67 -9.87
C PRO A 180 -3.62 -15.52 -8.72
N ALA A 181 -3.02 -16.68 -8.44
CA ALA A 181 -3.44 -17.53 -7.32
C ALA A 181 -3.26 -16.83 -5.96
N VAL A 182 -2.19 -16.05 -5.78
CA VAL A 182 -1.96 -15.25 -4.57
C VAL A 182 -2.96 -14.10 -4.51
N LEU A 183 -3.29 -13.47 -5.63
CA LEU A 183 -4.32 -12.42 -5.68
C LEU A 183 -5.70 -12.93 -5.24
N ARG A 184 -6.08 -14.12 -5.69
CA ARG A 184 -7.34 -14.79 -5.29
C ARG A 184 -7.32 -15.17 -3.80
N ALA A 185 -6.20 -15.71 -3.30
CA ALA A 185 -6.06 -16.02 -1.87
C ALA A 185 -6.16 -14.76 -0.99
N LEU A 186 -5.52 -13.66 -1.40
CA LEU A 186 -5.60 -12.38 -0.69
C LEU A 186 -7.01 -11.78 -0.75
N TRP A 187 -7.73 -11.94 -1.88
CA TRP A 187 -9.13 -11.54 -1.96
C TRP A 187 -10.01 -12.37 -1.03
N ARG A 188 -9.82 -13.70 -0.99
CA ARG A 188 -10.51 -14.59 -0.05
C ARG A 188 -10.28 -14.16 1.40
N GLU A 189 -9.04 -13.92 1.81
CA GLU A 189 -8.72 -13.45 3.17
C GLU A 189 -9.44 -12.14 3.51
N LEU A 190 -9.45 -11.17 2.57
CA LEU A 190 -10.16 -9.90 2.78
C LEU A 190 -11.68 -10.10 2.86
N PHE A 191 -12.23 -10.96 2.00
CA PHE A 191 -13.65 -11.28 2.00
C PHE A 191 -14.07 -11.93 3.32
N ASP A 192 -13.32 -12.93 3.80
CA ASP A 192 -13.60 -13.60 5.07
C ASP A 192 -13.52 -12.61 6.25
N ALA A 193 -12.56 -11.69 6.23
CA ALA A 193 -12.48 -10.58 7.19
C ALA A 193 -13.70 -9.64 7.10
N ALA A 194 -14.18 -9.33 5.90
CA ALA A 194 -15.37 -8.52 5.70
C ALA A 194 -16.63 -9.19 6.26
N ILE A 195 -16.78 -10.51 6.09
CA ILE A 195 -17.86 -11.29 6.70
C ILE A 195 -17.75 -11.27 8.22
N ALA A 196 -16.57 -11.46 8.78
CA ALA A 196 -16.33 -11.39 10.23
C ALA A 196 -16.70 -10.03 10.84
N LEU A 197 -16.69 -8.97 10.04
CA LEU A 197 -17.10 -7.61 10.42
C LEU A 197 -18.56 -7.26 10.08
N GLY A 198 -19.34 -8.18 9.51
CA GLY A 198 -20.72 -7.94 9.08
C GLY A 198 -20.85 -6.95 7.91
N ILE A 199 -19.83 -6.87 7.05
CA ILE A 199 -19.85 -6.01 5.85
C ILE A 199 -20.59 -6.70 4.69
N GLY A 200 -20.55 -8.04 4.62
CA GLY A 200 -21.28 -8.83 3.63
C GLY A 200 -22.27 -9.78 4.28
N ASP A 201 -23.29 -10.16 3.51
CA ASP A 201 -24.29 -11.14 3.89
C ASP A 201 -23.84 -12.52 3.35
N GLU A 202 -23.78 -13.53 4.22
CA GLU A 202 -23.44 -14.95 3.94
C GLU A 202 -21.95 -15.36 3.99
N ALA A 203 -21.73 -16.61 4.43
CA ALA A 203 -20.49 -17.31 4.18
C ALA A 203 -20.39 -17.56 2.67
N GLY A 204 -19.43 -16.89 2.02
CA GLY A 204 -19.27 -16.95 0.56
C GLY A 204 -19.09 -18.39 0.02
N PRO A 205 -19.22 -18.59 -1.30
CA PRO A 205 -19.23 -19.92 -1.90
C PRO A 205 -17.96 -20.73 -1.55
N VAL A 206 -18.13 -22.05 -1.43
CA VAL A 206 -17.01 -22.99 -1.33
C VAL A 206 -16.26 -22.98 -2.67
N GLY A 207 -15.05 -22.41 -2.72
CA GLY A 207 -14.26 -22.29 -3.96
C GLY A 207 -13.64 -20.90 -4.20
N ASP A 208 -13.68 -20.39 -5.43
CA ASP A 208 -13.24 -19.02 -5.73
C ASP A 208 -14.39 -18.04 -5.45
N VAL A 209 -14.10 -16.98 -4.69
CA VAL A 209 -15.05 -15.88 -4.44
C VAL A 209 -14.89 -14.84 -5.54
N PRO A 210 -15.95 -14.50 -6.29
CA PRO A 210 -15.89 -13.40 -7.24
C PRO A 210 -15.49 -12.10 -6.56
N TYR A 211 -14.62 -11.31 -7.20
CA TYR A 211 -14.30 -9.98 -6.71
C TYR A 211 -15.56 -9.10 -6.66
N ASP A 212 -15.75 -8.42 -5.53
CA ASP A 212 -16.86 -7.50 -5.30
C ASP A 212 -16.31 -6.10 -4.94
N PRO A 213 -16.49 -5.09 -5.81
CA PRO A 213 -15.96 -3.76 -5.57
C PRO A 213 -16.59 -3.06 -4.36
N ASP A 214 -17.84 -3.36 -4.01
CA ASP A 214 -18.52 -2.72 -2.88
C ASP A 214 -18.03 -3.29 -1.54
N ILE A 215 -17.86 -4.61 -1.46
CA ILE A 215 -17.25 -5.25 -0.27
C ILE A 215 -15.81 -4.76 -0.10
N TYR A 216 -15.04 -4.75 -1.19
CA TYR A 216 -13.67 -4.25 -1.20
C TYR A 216 -13.59 -2.80 -0.69
N ARG A 217 -14.41 -1.89 -1.25
CA ARG A 217 -14.47 -0.48 -0.84
C ARG A 217 -14.79 -0.36 0.64
N ARG A 218 -15.89 -0.98 1.10
CA ARG A 218 -16.37 -0.87 2.48
C ARG A 218 -15.35 -1.41 3.48
N MET A 219 -14.63 -2.48 3.14
CA MET A 219 -13.57 -3.01 3.98
C MET A 219 -12.43 -1.99 4.16
N TYR A 220 -11.92 -1.40 3.08
CA TYR A 220 -10.85 -0.40 3.21
C TYR A 220 -11.32 0.90 3.87
N GLU A 221 -12.54 1.36 3.60
CA GLU A 221 -13.15 2.50 4.31
C GLU A 221 -13.24 2.22 5.82
N ARG A 222 -13.58 0.98 6.20
CA ARG A 222 -13.62 0.57 7.62
C ARG A 222 -12.23 0.57 8.26
N LEU A 223 -11.20 0.07 7.58
CA LEU A 223 -9.81 0.13 8.05
C LEU A 223 -9.33 1.57 8.24
N LEU A 224 -9.76 2.45 7.33
CA LEU A 224 -9.34 3.84 7.25
C LEU A 224 -10.31 4.81 7.91
N VAL A 225 -11.18 4.33 8.80
CA VAL A 225 -12.22 5.15 9.46
C VAL A 225 -11.64 6.35 10.22
N HIS A 226 -10.38 6.28 10.65
CA HIS A 226 -9.66 7.36 11.34
C HIS A 226 -8.75 8.18 10.42
N ARG A 227 -8.92 8.06 9.11
CA ARG A 227 -8.09 8.71 8.09
C ARG A 227 -8.96 9.44 7.08
N HIS A 228 -8.36 10.39 6.39
CA HIS A 228 -8.99 11.06 5.25
C HIS A 228 -8.95 10.15 4.02
N ALA A 229 -9.86 9.17 4.01
CA ALA A 229 -10.00 8.21 2.92
C ALA A 229 -10.74 8.80 1.72
N LEU A 230 -10.35 8.38 0.51
CA LEU A 230 -11.02 8.66 -0.75
C LEU A 230 -11.12 7.35 -1.54
N ALA A 231 -12.33 6.83 -1.71
CA ALA A 231 -12.58 5.77 -2.67
C ALA A 231 -12.50 6.32 -4.10
N LEU A 232 -11.68 5.70 -4.94
CA LEU A 232 -11.45 6.08 -6.32
C LEU A 232 -11.89 4.94 -7.24
N PRO A 233 -13.09 5.01 -7.82
CA PRO A 233 -13.56 4.04 -8.81
C PRO A 233 -12.63 4.03 -10.03
N LEU A 234 -12.29 2.85 -10.52
CA LEU A 234 -11.49 2.66 -11.72
C LEU A 234 -12.22 1.72 -12.69
N ASP A 235 -12.72 2.28 -13.78
CA ASP A 235 -13.51 1.51 -14.76
C ASP A 235 -12.82 1.40 -16.12
N ALA A 236 -11.74 2.15 -16.34
CA ALA A 236 -11.07 2.24 -17.63
C ALA A 236 -9.72 1.54 -17.65
N VAL A 237 -9.47 0.80 -18.74
CA VAL A 237 -8.14 0.29 -19.09
C VAL A 237 -7.32 1.45 -19.68
N LEU A 238 -6.21 1.78 -19.03
CA LEU A 238 -5.30 2.82 -19.51
C LEU A 238 -4.33 2.26 -20.55
N PRO A 239 -3.90 3.06 -21.56
CA PRO A 239 -3.01 2.62 -22.63
C PRO A 239 -1.56 2.47 -22.14
N VAL A 240 -1.31 1.47 -21.29
CA VAL A 240 -0.01 1.21 -20.65
C VAL A 240 0.87 0.23 -21.44
N ALA A 241 0.56 -0.02 -22.72
CA ALA A 241 1.17 -1.08 -23.51
C ALA A 241 2.69 -0.95 -23.67
N ALA A 242 3.26 0.25 -23.52
CA ALA A 242 4.70 0.50 -23.57
C ALA A 242 5.30 1.00 -22.23
N LEU A 243 4.52 1.04 -21.15
CA LEU A 243 4.90 1.61 -19.86
C LEU A 243 5.03 0.52 -18.80
N SER A 244 6.12 0.53 -18.03
CA SER A 244 6.17 -0.18 -16.75
C SER A 244 5.77 0.77 -15.64
N ALA A 245 4.91 0.34 -14.72
CA ALA A 245 4.48 1.15 -13.59
C ALA A 245 5.63 1.47 -12.59
N TYR A 246 6.80 0.86 -12.78
CA TYR A 246 8.00 1.06 -11.97
C TYR A 246 9.06 1.94 -12.66
N ASP A 247 8.85 2.32 -13.93
CA ASP A 247 9.76 3.20 -14.68
C ASP A 247 9.27 4.66 -14.62
N PHE A 248 9.63 5.37 -13.55
CA PHE A 248 9.14 6.72 -13.30
C PHE A 248 9.71 7.79 -14.23
N ARG A 249 10.82 7.59 -14.94
CA ARG A 249 11.44 8.61 -15.84
C ARG A 249 11.61 10.02 -15.26
N ILE A 250 11.50 10.18 -13.94
CA ILE A 250 11.62 11.40 -13.16
C ILE A 250 12.43 11.08 -11.90
N PRO A 251 13.09 12.07 -11.27
CA PRO A 251 13.76 11.85 -10.00
C PRO A 251 12.76 11.47 -8.90
N ILE A 252 13.00 10.33 -8.26
CA ILE A 252 12.26 9.85 -7.09
C ILE A 252 13.26 9.57 -5.95
N THR A 253 12.83 9.79 -4.71
CA THR A 253 13.61 9.43 -3.51
C THR A 253 12.89 8.33 -2.75
N ASP A 254 13.45 7.13 -2.72
CA ASP A 254 12.90 6.05 -1.88
C ASP A 254 13.17 6.36 -0.40
N VAL A 255 12.12 6.29 0.41
CA VAL A 255 12.17 6.37 1.87
C VAL A 255 12.47 4.98 2.40
N LEU A 256 13.70 4.81 2.88
CA LEU A 256 14.25 3.53 3.31
C LEU A 256 14.75 3.61 4.76
N PRO A 257 14.60 2.53 5.55
CA PRO A 257 15.30 2.42 6.81
C PRO A 257 16.79 2.21 6.54
N THR A 258 17.62 2.59 7.50
CA THR A 258 18.98 2.04 7.60
C THR A 258 18.94 0.60 8.15
N PRO A 259 19.94 -0.26 7.86
CA PRO A 259 20.03 -1.60 8.45
C PRO A 259 20.04 -1.59 9.99
N GLU A 260 20.60 -0.54 10.59
CA GLU A 260 20.66 -0.32 12.03
C GLU A 260 19.28 0.01 12.60
N GLU A 261 18.56 0.98 12.01
CA GLU A 261 17.18 1.30 12.39
C GLU A 261 16.27 0.08 12.26
N ALA A 262 16.41 -0.67 11.17
CA ALA A 262 15.65 -1.87 10.93
C ALA A 262 15.93 -2.94 12.00
N SER A 263 17.21 -3.18 12.33
CA SER A 263 17.60 -4.12 13.38
C SER A 263 17.02 -3.72 14.74
N TRP A 264 17.17 -2.45 15.09
CA TRP A 264 16.70 -1.92 16.35
C TRP A 264 15.17 -1.97 16.45
N ARG A 265 14.44 -1.67 15.37
CA ARG A 265 12.97 -1.73 15.37
C ARG A 265 12.42 -3.14 15.47
N ILE A 266 13.10 -4.13 14.89
CA ILE A 266 12.75 -5.54 15.10
C ILE A 266 12.94 -5.91 16.57
N GLU A 267 14.07 -5.54 17.17
CA GLU A 267 14.39 -5.86 18.57
C GLU A 267 13.42 -5.17 19.55
N ASP A 268 13.11 -3.87 19.37
CA ASP A 268 12.09 -3.16 20.16
C ASP A 268 10.69 -3.74 19.98
N THR A 269 10.35 -4.18 18.77
CA THR A 269 9.04 -4.82 18.53
C THR A 269 8.97 -6.19 19.21
N ALA A 270 10.02 -7.01 19.09
CA ALA A 270 10.07 -8.32 19.74
C ALA A 270 9.96 -8.20 21.27
N ALA A 271 10.61 -7.20 21.87
CA ALA A 271 10.52 -6.93 23.31
C ALA A 271 9.09 -6.61 23.79
N ARG A 272 8.24 -6.05 22.92
CA ARG A 272 6.82 -5.75 23.24
C ARG A 272 5.89 -6.95 23.09
N TYR A 273 6.33 -7.98 22.39
CA TYR A 273 5.59 -9.23 22.22
C TYR A 273 6.39 -10.41 22.79
N PRO A 274 6.52 -10.52 24.13
CA PRO A 274 7.31 -11.57 24.76
C PRO A 274 6.71 -12.97 24.56
N HIS A 275 5.43 -13.06 24.16
CA HIS A 275 4.74 -14.30 23.87
C HIS A 275 4.35 -14.34 22.39
N ALA A 276 4.77 -15.37 21.66
CA ALA A 276 4.48 -15.55 20.24
C ALA A 276 2.97 -15.52 19.94
N ALA A 277 2.15 -16.09 20.81
CA ALA A 277 0.69 -16.09 20.65
C ALA A 277 0.08 -14.68 20.60
N LEU A 278 0.64 -13.71 21.33
CA LEU A 278 0.15 -12.32 21.29
C LEU A 278 0.48 -11.65 19.95
N LEU A 279 1.66 -11.95 19.41
CA LEU A 279 2.06 -11.49 18.08
C LEU A 279 1.16 -12.10 17.00
N ASP A 280 0.86 -13.40 17.09
CA ASP A 280 0.01 -14.07 16.11
C ASP A 280 -1.41 -13.50 16.12
N ILE A 281 -1.97 -13.22 17.30
CA ILE A 281 -3.26 -12.53 17.44
C ILE A 281 -3.19 -11.13 16.82
N GLU A 282 -2.14 -10.36 17.11
CA GLU A 282 -1.95 -9.02 16.54
C GLU A 282 -1.96 -9.04 15.01
N ILE A 283 -1.24 -9.99 14.42
CA ILE A 283 -1.13 -10.14 12.97
C ILE A 283 -2.44 -10.63 12.36
N ALA A 284 -3.13 -11.57 13.00
CA ALA A 284 -4.40 -12.11 12.51
C ALA A 284 -5.54 -11.07 12.57
N ASP A 285 -5.58 -10.27 13.63
CA ASP A 285 -6.61 -9.24 13.86
C ASP A 285 -6.30 -7.92 13.14
N TRP A 286 -5.53 -7.94 12.05
CA TRP A 286 -5.11 -6.75 11.30
C TRP A 286 -6.30 -5.89 10.82
N TYR A 287 -7.45 -6.50 10.59
CA TYR A 287 -8.67 -5.84 10.11
C TYR A 287 -9.60 -5.34 11.21
N ARG A 288 -9.35 -5.72 12.48
CA ARG A 288 -10.20 -5.29 13.59
C ARG A 288 -9.90 -3.84 13.96
N PRO A 289 -10.94 -3.00 14.12
CA PRO A 289 -10.76 -1.63 14.61
C PRO A 289 -10.20 -1.65 16.04
N ARG A 290 -9.33 -0.68 16.34
CA ARG A 290 -8.72 -0.48 17.65
C ARG A 290 -8.77 1.00 18.01
#